data_AF-T1AQF3-F1
#
_entry.id   AF-T1AQF3-F1
#
_cell.length_a   1.000
_cell.length_b   1.000
_cell.length_c   1.000
_cell.angle_alpha   90.00
_cell.angle_beta   90.00
_cell.angle_gamma   90.00
#
_symmetry.space_group_name_H-M   'P 1'
#
loop_
_entity.id
_entity.type
_entity.pdbx_description
1 polymer ?
#
loop_
_entity_poly.entity_id
_entity_poly.type
_entity_poly.pdbx_seq_one_letter_code
_entity_poly.pdbx_strand_id
1 'polypeptide(L)'
;RTPWPTAQAVAIYGPKNESLPTELLEAPDGTLHGRGGNRSGPVMELAQARREDEVLYVPPFGDRSALSFAAAKSVMTRLRAPDGCPWDREQTYQSLLPYLLEEAAEVYDAILGGNVHEMVEELGDLLLQVLFHAEIGEEEGRFSVGEIALALRDKLRRRHPHVFGDEHYPTAEQFLPRWEELKREEQQGRNGELSGLPRSLSSLAMAEKAIRRLHRSGVDEATDEGWLREFETAIQSGRDLEAEVRQEILALV
;
A
#
# COMPACT_ATOMS: atom_id res chain seq x y z
N ARG A 1 -2.54 29.99 -8.18
CA ARG A 1 -1.61 29.21 -9.01
C ARG A 1 -0.25 29.87 -8.91
N THR A 2 0.60 29.39 -8.00
CA THR A 2 1.99 29.84 -7.88
C THR A 2 2.82 28.64 -8.31
N PRO A 3 3.65 28.73 -9.37
CA PRO A 3 4.51 27.62 -9.74
C PRO A 3 5.68 27.57 -8.75
N TRP A 4 5.93 26.37 -8.23
CA TRP A 4 7.10 26.04 -7.43
C TRP A 4 8.35 26.19 -8.30
N PRO A 5 9.46 26.76 -7.79
CA PRO A 5 10.74 26.65 -8.46
C PRO A 5 11.37 25.32 -8.03
N THR A 6 11.65 24.41 -8.96
CA THR A 6 12.47 23.23 -8.64
C THR A 6 13.40 22.89 -9.80
N ALA A 7 14.28 23.83 -10.12
CA ALA A 7 15.55 23.47 -10.73
C ALA A 7 16.51 23.08 -9.60
N GLN A 8 16.77 21.78 -9.43
CA GLN A 8 17.89 21.30 -8.61
C GLN A 8 18.62 20.18 -9.36
N ALA A 9 19.72 20.56 -10.01
CA ALA A 9 20.64 19.66 -10.69
C ALA A 9 21.53 18.91 -9.68
N VAL A 10 21.92 17.68 -9.99
CA VAL A 10 22.96 16.95 -9.28
C VAL A 10 24.14 16.74 -10.23
N ALA A 11 25.33 17.16 -9.81
CA ALA A 11 26.60 16.88 -10.47
C ALA A 11 27.37 15.83 -9.65
N ILE A 12 27.84 14.76 -10.29
CA ILE A 12 28.78 13.81 -9.67
C ILE A 12 30.18 14.18 -10.14
N TYR A 13 31.07 14.50 -9.20
CA TYR A 13 32.44 14.92 -9.45
C TYR A 13 33.39 13.72 -9.46
N GLY A 14 34.25 13.63 -10.49
CA GLY A 14 35.52 12.89 -10.43
C GLY A 14 36.65 13.78 -9.87
N PRO A 15 37.74 13.21 -9.32
CA PRO A 15 38.77 14.03 -8.69
C PRO A 15 39.69 14.67 -9.73
N LYS A 16 39.76 16.01 -9.63
CA LYS A 16 40.81 16.95 -10.05
C LYS A 16 40.64 17.71 -11.36
N ASN A 17 40.61 19.03 -11.15
CA ASN A 17 41.00 20.16 -11.99
C ASN A 17 40.07 20.65 -13.11
N GLU A 18 39.61 21.89 -12.83
CA GLU A 18 39.55 23.05 -13.74
C GLU A 18 38.26 23.33 -14.52
N SER A 19 37.62 24.44 -14.11
CA SER A 19 36.75 25.38 -14.86
C SER A 19 35.43 24.86 -15.47
N LEU A 20 34.33 25.18 -14.78
CA LEU A 20 32.92 25.26 -15.25
C LEU A 20 32.78 26.30 -16.39
N PRO A 21 31.87 26.17 -17.40
CA PRO A 21 30.39 26.18 -17.23
C PRO A 21 29.64 25.21 -18.19
N THR A 22 28.32 24.96 -18.13
CA THR A 22 27.27 25.84 -18.68
C THR A 22 25.87 25.22 -18.45
N GLU A 23 24.87 26.09 -18.25
CA GLU A 23 23.45 25.84 -18.01
C GLU A 23 22.79 24.73 -18.87
N LEU A 24 21.89 23.98 -18.24
CA LEU A 24 20.88 23.14 -18.91
C LEU A 24 19.61 23.99 -19.09
N LEU A 25 19.16 24.15 -20.33
CA LEU A 25 17.88 24.77 -20.67
C LEU A 25 16.83 23.67 -20.91
N GLU A 26 15.73 23.73 -20.16
CA GLU A 26 14.59 22.82 -20.30
C GLU A 26 13.61 23.35 -21.37
N ALA A 27 13.28 22.53 -22.36
CA ALA A 27 12.28 22.85 -23.37
C ALA A 27 10.85 22.58 -22.84
N PRO A 28 9.80 23.22 -23.39
CA PRO A 28 8.41 23.12 -22.88
C PRO A 28 7.78 21.71 -22.92
N ASP A 29 8.41 20.76 -23.60
CA ASP A 29 8.00 19.35 -23.71
C ASP A 29 8.75 18.42 -22.72
N GLY A 30 9.64 18.97 -21.88
CA GLY A 30 10.41 18.22 -20.88
C GLY A 30 11.64 17.50 -21.42
N THR A 31 12.01 17.73 -22.69
CA THR A 31 13.19 17.10 -23.28
C THR A 31 14.46 17.89 -22.96
N LEU A 32 15.51 17.21 -22.46
CA LEU A 32 16.82 17.80 -22.21
C LEU A 32 17.77 17.54 -23.37
N HIS A 33 18.33 18.60 -23.97
CA HIS A 33 19.34 18.48 -25.02
C HIS A 33 20.75 18.72 -24.46
N GLY A 34 21.56 17.67 -24.41
CA GLY A 34 23.00 17.78 -24.21
C GLY A 34 23.72 18.04 -25.54
N ARG A 35 24.63 19.02 -25.57
CA ARG A 35 25.48 19.26 -26.75
C ARG A 35 26.69 18.31 -26.69
N GLY A 36 26.56 17.14 -27.31
CA GLY A 36 27.57 16.08 -27.34
C GLY A 36 26.89 14.73 -27.19
N GLY A 37 27.13 13.80 -28.12
CA GLY A 37 26.32 12.58 -28.29
C GLY A 37 26.15 11.74 -27.02
N ASN A 38 24.93 11.66 -26.50
CA ASN A 38 24.58 10.85 -25.34
C ASN A 38 24.00 9.49 -25.75
N ARG A 39 24.28 8.45 -24.94
CA ARG A 39 23.51 7.18 -24.91
C ARG A 39 22.67 7.12 -23.64
N SER A 40 21.58 6.36 -23.68
CA SER A 40 20.73 6.02 -22.54
C SER A 40 20.74 4.50 -22.28
N GLY A 41 20.79 4.07 -21.01
CA GLY A 41 20.83 2.67 -20.60
C GLY A 41 20.81 2.48 -19.06
N PRO A 42 20.72 1.24 -18.54
CA PRO A 42 20.73 0.94 -17.11
C PRO A 42 22.02 1.41 -16.40
N VAL A 43 21.89 2.02 -15.22
CA VAL A 43 23.00 2.66 -14.46
C VAL A 43 24.21 1.73 -14.26
N MET A 44 23.97 0.42 -14.09
CA MET A 44 25.03 -0.57 -13.89
C MET A 44 25.89 -0.84 -15.14
N GLU A 45 25.32 -0.77 -16.34
CA GLU A 45 26.08 -0.90 -17.60
C GLU A 45 26.93 0.36 -17.87
N LEU A 46 26.40 1.53 -17.53
CA LEU A 46 27.10 2.81 -17.69
C LEU A 46 28.25 2.98 -16.68
N ALA A 47 28.13 2.41 -15.47
CA ALA A 47 29.20 2.44 -14.47
C ALA A 47 30.42 1.56 -14.82
N GLN A 48 30.23 0.53 -15.67
CA GLN A 48 31.29 -0.38 -16.11
C GLN A 48 32.05 0.14 -17.35
N ALA A 49 31.41 1.00 -18.16
CA ALA A 49 32.04 1.68 -19.29
C ALA A 49 32.89 2.88 -18.81
N ARG A 50 34.01 2.62 -18.14
CA ARG A 50 34.93 3.71 -17.76
C ARG A 50 35.70 4.21 -18.98
N ARG A 51 35.26 5.33 -19.56
CA ARG A 51 36.15 6.30 -20.21
C ARG A 51 36.13 7.59 -19.40
N GLU A 52 37.28 8.23 -19.27
CA GLU A 52 37.47 9.42 -18.43
C GLU A 52 36.65 10.64 -18.90
N ASP A 53 36.03 10.56 -20.09
CA ASP A 53 35.31 11.66 -20.75
C ASP A 53 33.78 11.47 -20.85
N GLU A 54 33.18 10.48 -20.19
CA GLU A 54 31.74 10.18 -20.32
C GLU A 54 30.88 10.81 -19.20
N VAL A 55 29.93 11.66 -19.57
CA VAL A 55 29.01 12.32 -18.63
C VAL A 55 27.77 11.44 -18.45
N LEU A 56 27.63 10.81 -17.28
CA LEU A 56 26.42 10.08 -16.89
C LEU A 56 25.32 11.05 -16.45
N TYR A 57 24.30 11.23 -17.28
CA TYR A 57 23.08 11.93 -16.87
C TYR A 57 22.20 10.99 -16.05
N VAL A 58 22.14 11.23 -14.75
CA VAL A 58 21.11 10.66 -13.88
C VAL A 58 20.02 11.72 -13.74
N PRO A 59 18.80 11.50 -14.25
CA PRO A 59 17.73 12.46 -14.05
C PRO A 59 17.53 12.66 -12.54
N PRO A 60 17.22 13.89 -12.09
CA PRO A 60 16.83 14.09 -10.71
C PRO A 60 15.61 13.19 -10.47
N PHE A 61 15.76 12.24 -9.54
CA PHE A 61 14.60 11.57 -8.97
C PHE A 61 13.84 12.65 -8.21
N GLY A 62 12.88 13.29 -8.89
CA GLY A 62 12.09 14.40 -8.35
C GLY A 62 11.21 13.99 -7.17
N ASP A 63 11.06 12.68 -6.95
CA ASP A 63 10.32 12.13 -5.82
C ASP A 63 11.28 11.51 -4.79
N ARG A 64 11.54 12.24 -3.71
CA ARG A 64 12.26 11.72 -2.54
C ARG A 64 11.55 10.49 -1.95
N SER A 65 10.24 10.34 -2.16
CA SER A 65 9.46 9.24 -1.59
C SER A 65 9.88 7.90 -2.19
N ALA A 66 10.10 7.83 -3.51
CA ALA A 66 10.60 6.60 -4.15
C ALA A 66 11.97 6.18 -3.61
N LEU A 67 12.88 7.14 -3.38
CA LEU A 67 14.19 6.88 -2.81
C LEU A 67 14.10 6.48 -1.33
N SER A 68 13.32 7.18 -0.52
CA SER A 68 13.12 6.86 0.89
C SER A 68 12.47 5.49 1.09
N PHE A 69 11.48 5.14 0.26
CA PHE A 69 10.85 3.83 0.28
C PHE A 69 11.84 2.73 -0.11
N ALA A 70 12.63 2.94 -1.18
CA ALA A 70 13.67 2.01 -1.58
C ALA A 70 14.75 1.85 -0.49
N ALA A 71 15.09 2.92 0.23
CA ALA A 71 15.99 2.86 1.37
C ALA A 71 15.42 2.03 2.52
N ALA A 72 14.15 2.22 2.90
CA ALA A 72 13.47 1.40 3.91
C ALA A 72 13.44 -0.09 3.51
N LYS A 73 13.10 -0.40 2.26
CA LYS A 73 13.18 -1.75 1.69
C LYS A 73 14.58 -2.34 1.82
N SER A 74 15.62 -1.57 1.47
CA SER A 74 17.01 -2.02 1.57
C SER A 74 17.44 -2.29 3.01
N VAL A 75 16.93 -1.51 3.99
CA VAL A 75 17.17 -1.78 5.41
C VAL A 75 16.54 -3.11 5.81
N MET A 76 15.29 -3.37 5.43
CA MET A 76 14.62 -4.65 5.68
C MET A 76 15.40 -5.85 5.10
N THR A 77 15.81 -5.77 3.83
CA THR A 77 16.65 -6.79 3.19
C THR A 77 17.95 -7.01 3.97
N ARG A 78 18.60 -5.93 4.45
CA ARG A 78 19.84 -6.03 5.24
C ARG A 78 19.61 -6.69 6.61
N LEU A 79 18.51 -6.36 7.27
CA LEU A 79 18.11 -6.91 8.57
C LEU A 79 17.88 -8.42 8.48
N ARG A 80 17.27 -8.90 7.39
CA ARG A 80 16.98 -10.32 7.17
C ARG A 80 18.08 -11.12 6.44
N ALA A 81 19.14 -10.47 5.98
CA ALA A 81 20.30 -11.14 5.39
C ALA A 81 20.93 -12.17 6.36
N PRO A 82 21.70 -13.19 5.90
CA PRO A 82 22.25 -14.24 6.76
C PRO A 82 23.04 -13.77 7.98
N ASP A 83 23.72 -12.63 7.87
CA ASP A 83 24.50 -11.95 8.91
C ASP A 83 23.78 -10.73 9.52
N GLY A 84 22.47 -10.62 9.28
CA GLY A 84 21.60 -9.58 9.79
C GLY A 84 21.12 -9.85 11.22
N CYS A 85 20.02 -9.21 11.60
CA CYS A 85 19.42 -9.34 12.92
C CYS A 85 18.79 -10.73 13.10
N PRO A 86 19.17 -11.49 14.16
CA PRO A 86 18.62 -12.81 14.40
C PRO A 86 17.09 -12.82 14.56
N TRP A 87 16.53 -11.82 15.24
CA TRP A 87 15.09 -11.70 15.45
C TRP A 87 14.33 -11.43 14.15
N ASP A 88 14.84 -10.51 13.31
CA ASP A 88 14.19 -10.21 12.03
C ASP A 88 14.20 -11.43 11.12
N ARG A 89 15.28 -12.22 11.12
CA ARG A 89 15.44 -13.43 10.29
C ARG A 89 14.51 -14.57 10.68
N GLU A 90 14.24 -14.76 11.98
CA GLU A 90 13.37 -15.84 12.44
C GLU A 90 11.88 -15.56 12.22
N GLN A 91 11.51 -14.32 11.85
CA GLN A 91 10.11 -13.98 11.58
C GLN A 91 9.57 -14.71 10.35
N THR A 92 8.31 -15.12 10.48
CA THR A 92 7.49 -15.80 9.47
C THR A 92 6.21 -15.01 9.22
N TYR A 93 5.45 -15.35 8.18
CA TYR A 93 4.12 -14.75 7.97
C TYR A 93 3.24 -14.84 9.22
N GLN A 94 3.28 -15.97 9.93
CA GLN A 94 2.42 -16.26 11.07
C GLN A 94 2.87 -15.53 12.33
N SER A 95 4.18 -15.46 12.59
CA SER A 95 4.69 -14.77 13.79
C SER A 95 4.46 -13.26 13.72
N LEU A 96 4.30 -12.70 12.52
CA LEU A 96 4.06 -11.27 12.29
C LEU A 96 2.58 -10.85 12.39
N LEU A 97 1.63 -11.79 12.38
CA LEU A 97 0.19 -11.47 12.38
C LEU A 97 -0.28 -10.64 13.60
N PRO A 98 0.18 -10.90 14.84
CA PRO A 98 -0.22 -10.09 15.99
C PRO A 98 0.22 -8.64 15.83
N TYR A 99 1.48 -8.41 15.45
CA TYR A 99 2.03 -7.08 15.22
C TYR A 99 1.24 -6.32 14.15
N LEU A 100 0.91 -6.97 13.02
CA LEU A 100 0.08 -6.35 11.98
C LEU A 100 -1.28 -5.84 12.51
N LEU A 101 -1.89 -6.52 13.47
CA LEU A 101 -3.13 -6.08 14.09
C LEU A 101 -2.91 -4.95 15.11
N GLU A 102 -1.82 -5.02 15.88
CA GLU A 102 -1.41 -3.99 16.83
C GLU A 102 -1.14 -2.67 16.10
N GLU A 103 -0.26 -2.65 15.09
CA GLU A 103 0.07 -1.43 14.32
C GLU A 103 -1.17 -0.83 13.64
N ALA A 104 -2.09 -1.67 13.16
CA ALA A 104 -3.32 -1.19 12.54
C ALA A 104 -4.27 -0.51 13.55
N ALA A 105 -4.27 -0.97 14.80
CA ALA A 105 -5.01 -0.35 15.89
C ALA A 105 -4.33 0.95 16.35
N GLU A 106 -3.01 0.98 16.44
CA GLU A 106 -2.25 2.17 16.81
C GLU A 106 -2.38 3.28 15.76
N VAL A 107 -2.37 2.94 14.46
CA VAL A 107 -2.71 3.89 13.38
C VAL A 107 -4.11 4.48 13.58
N TYR A 108 -5.09 3.66 13.95
CA TYR A 108 -6.46 4.12 14.19
C TYR A 108 -6.52 5.11 15.36
N ASP A 109 -5.86 4.77 16.48
CA ASP A 109 -5.81 5.61 17.67
C ASP A 109 -5.05 6.92 17.42
N ALA A 110 -3.93 6.89 16.69
CA ALA A 110 -3.16 8.08 16.31
C ALA A 110 -3.99 9.03 15.43
N ILE A 111 -4.77 8.50 14.49
CA ILE A 111 -5.69 9.29 13.66
C ILE A 111 -6.77 9.96 14.51
N LEU A 112 -7.37 9.22 15.46
CA LEU A 112 -8.37 9.79 16.37
C LEU A 112 -7.79 10.85 17.31
N GLY A 113 -6.55 10.65 17.76
CA GLY A 113 -5.82 11.60 18.60
C GLY A 113 -5.44 12.89 17.87
N GLY A 114 -5.38 12.87 16.54
CA GLY A 114 -5.04 14.03 15.71
C GLY A 114 -3.58 14.47 15.84
N ASN A 115 -2.71 13.62 16.40
CA ASN A 115 -1.27 13.89 16.52
C ASN A 115 -0.57 13.44 15.24
N VAL A 116 -0.16 14.41 14.41
CA VAL A 116 0.50 14.14 13.12
C VAL A 116 1.82 13.39 13.29
N HIS A 117 2.54 13.58 14.39
CA HIS A 117 3.80 12.86 14.63
C HIS A 117 3.54 11.37 14.84
N GLU A 118 2.66 11.03 15.78
CA GLU A 118 2.23 9.65 16.03
C GLU A 118 1.66 9.04 14.75
N MET A 119 0.81 9.76 14.01
CA MET A 119 0.29 9.26 12.74
C MET A 119 1.39 8.86 11.74
N VAL A 120 2.50 9.60 11.65
CA VAL A 120 3.62 9.26 10.76
C VAL A 120 4.38 8.05 11.26
N GLU A 121 4.56 7.93 12.57
CA GLU A 121 5.21 6.80 13.25
C GLU A 121 4.42 5.51 13.03
N GLU A 122 3.14 5.49 13.40
CA GLU A 122 2.30 4.29 13.29
C GLU A 122 2.05 3.88 11.83
N LEU A 123 1.91 4.85 10.91
CA LEU A 123 1.83 4.53 9.47
C LEU A 123 3.15 3.95 8.94
N GLY A 124 4.28 4.34 9.55
CA GLY A 124 5.60 3.78 9.30
C GLY A 124 5.69 2.33 9.78
N ASP A 125 5.19 2.02 10.96
CA ASP A 125 5.21 0.67 11.52
C ASP A 125 4.21 -0.26 10.80
N LEU A 126 3.05 0.24 10.40
CA LEU A 126 2.17 -0.51 9.49
C LEU A 126 2.84 -0.78 8.13
N LEU A 127 3.65 0.16 7.62
CA LEU A 127 4.44 -0.06 6.41
C LEU A 127 5.58 -1.06 6.64
N LEU A 128 6.21 -1.07 7.82
CA LEU A 128 7.21 -2.06 8.22
C LEU A 128 6.66 -3.49 8.09
N GLN A 129 5.42 -3.72 8.52
CA GLN A 129 4.76 -5.03 8.38
C GLN A 129 4.60 -5.45 6.90
N VAL A 130 4.25 -4.51 6.01
CA VAL A 130 4.19 -4.78 4.56
C VAL A 130 5.56 -5.15 3.99
N LEU A 131 6.62 -4.44 4.38
CA LEU A 131 7.98 -4.71 3.94
C LEU A 131 8.49 -6.06 4.44
N PHE A 132 8.17 -6.44 5.68
CA PHE A 132 8.50 -7.77 6.22
C PHE A 132 7.89 -8.90 5.40
N HIS A 133 6.58 -8.85 5.16
CA HIS A 133 5.89 -9.87 4.38
C HIS A 133 6.37 -9.92 2.92
N ALA A 134 6.72 -8.76 2.35
CA ALA A 134 7.31 -8.68 1.03
C ALA A 134 8.71 -9.32 0.98
N GLU A 135 9.58 -9.05 1.95
CA GLU A 135 10.93 -9.62 1.99
C GLU A 135 10.88 -11.15 2.18
N ILE A 136 10.01 -11.66 3.06
CA ILE A 136 9.77 -13.12 3.17
C ILE A 136 9.27 -13.69 1.84
N GLY A 137 8.40 -12.96 1.13
CA GLY A 137 7.91 -13.36 -0.19
C GLY A 137 9.01 -13.42 -1.25
N GLU A 138 9.96 -12.48 -1.20
CA GLU A 138 11.12 -12.44 -2.09
C GLU A 138 12.09 -13.59 -1.77
N GLU A 139 12.37 -13.84 -0.50
CA GLU A 139 13.19 -14.96 -0.02
C GLU A 139 12.63 -16.33 -0.46
N GLU A 140 11.30 -16.47 -0.45
CA GLU A 140 10.60 -17.67 -0.92
C GLU A 140 10.41 -17.72 -2.46
N GLY A 141 10.81 -16.67 -3.19
CA GLY A 141 10.64 -16.57 -4.64
C GLY A 141 9.18 -16.51 -5.10
N ARG A 142 8.29 -15.99 -4.25
CA ARG A 142 6.83 -15.96 -4.50
C ARG A 142 6.32 -14.62 -5.02
N PHE A 143 6.70 -13.52 -4.36
CA PHE A 143 6.32 -12.17 -4.76
C PHE A 143 7.24 -11.13 -4.12
N SER A 144 7.23 -9.92 -4.67
CA SER A 144 8.02 -8.76 -4.24
C SER A 144 7.15 -7.60 -3.79
N VAL A 145 7.77 -6.64 -3.09
CA VAL A 145 7.09 -5.36 -2.78
C VAL A 145 6.69 -4.61 -4.06
N GLY A 146 7.46 -4.80 -5.14
CA GLY A 146 7.14 -4.27 -6.47
C GLY A 146 5.84 -4.85 -7.02
N GLU A 147 5.65 -6.16 -6.93
CA GLU A 147 4.40 -6.82 -7.37
C GLU A 147 3.20 -6.40 -6.52
N ILE A 148 3.38 -6.22 -5.20
CA ILE A 148 2.34 -5.68 -4.32
C ILE A 148 1.92 -4.26 -4.78
N ALA A 149 2.90 -3.39 -5.03
CA ALA A 149 2.64 -2.01 -5.46
C ALA A 149 1.98 -1.96 -6.85
N LEU A 150 2.41 -2.81 -7.79
CA LEU A 150 1.79 -2.93 -9.13
C LEU A 150 0.35 -3.41 -9.02
N ALA A 151 0.08 -4.44 -8.22
CA ALA A 151 -1.27 -4.96 -7.99
C ALA A 151 -2.20 -3.90 -7.38
N LEU A 152 -1.69 -3.09 -6.45
CA LEU A 152 -2.43 -1.95 -5.87
C LEU A 152 -2.69 -0.87 -6.92
N ARG A 153 -1.66 -0.43 -7.65
CA ARG A 153 -1.77 0.57 -8.72
C ARG A 153 -2.83 0.18 -9.75
N ASP A 154 -2.76 -1.04 -10.25
CA ASP A 154 -3.67 -1.51 -11.30
C ASP A 154 -5.10 -1.61 -10.79
N LYS A 155 -5.28 -2.08 -9.55
CA LYS A 155 -6.58 -2.05 -8.86
C LYS A 155 -7.14 -0.62 -8.75
N LEU A 156 -6.33 0.34 -8.28
CA LEU A 156 -6.77 1.73 -8.16
C LEU A 156 -7.14 2.32 -9.52
N ARG A 157 -6.37 2.05 -10.58
CA ARG A 157 -6.69 2.53 -11.93
C ARG A 157 -8.00 1.94 -12.45
N ARG A 158 -8.16 0.62 -12.37
CA ARG A 158 -9.40 -0.07 -12.81
C ARG A 158 -10.62 0.43 -12.06
N ARG A 159 -10.48 0.66 -10.75
CA ARG A 159 -11.60 1.12 -9.95
C ARG A 159 -11.90 2.61 -10.10
N HIS A 160 -11.08 3.41 -10.78
CA HIS A 160 -11.34 4.83 -11.01
C HIS A 160 -11.35 5.17 -12.52
N PRO A 161 -12.28 4.58 -13.29
CA PRO A 161 -12.38 4.83 -14.74
C PRO A 161 -12.70 6.30 -15.05
N HIS A 162 -13.26 7.04 -14.10
CA HIS A 162 -13.54 8.47 -14.23
C HIS A 162 -12.34 9.39 -14.01
N VAL A 163 -11.25 8.86 -13.43
CA VAL A 163 -9.97 9.59 -13.29
C VAL A 163 -9.00 9.18 -14.38
N PHE A 164 -8.99 7.90 -14.75
CA PHE A 164 -7.98 7.32 -15.64
C PHE A 164 -8.51 6.81 -17.00
N GLY A 165 -9.80 7.02 -17.27
CA GLY A 165 -10.47 6.66 -18.52
C GLY A 165 -11.50 7.72 -18.90
N ASP A 166 -12.57 7.30 -19.59
CA ASP A 166 -13.53 8.21 -20.23
C ASP A 166 -14.89 8.32 -19.49
N GLU A 167 -15.08 7.59 -18.39
CA GLU A 167 -16.31 7.70 -17.58
C GLU A 167 -16.36 9.06 -16.85
N HIS A 168 -17.54 9.58 -16.53
CA HIS A 168 -17.66 10.86 -15.81
C HIS A 168 -18.70 10.78 -14.69
N TYR A 169 -18.25 11.09 -13.47
CA TYR A 169 -19.10 11.14 -12.28
C TYR A 169 -18.84 12.44 -11.51
N PRO A 170 -19.73 13.43 -11.57
CA PRO A 170 -19.56 14.71 -10.88
C PRO A 170 -19.60 14.63 -9.35
N THR A 171 -20.22 13.58 -8.78
CA THR A 171 -20.30 13.40 -7.31
C THR A 171 -20.03 11.96 -6.87
N ALA A 172 -19.68 11.81 -5.59
CA ALA A 172 -19.45 10.49 -5.00
C ALA A 172 -20.72 9.62 -5.01
N GLU A 173 -21.91 10.22 -4.80
CA GLU A 173 -23.19 9.50 -4.83
C GLU A 173 -23.46 8.87 -6.19
N GLN A 174 -23.11 9.56 -7.28
CA GLN A 174 -23.27 9.05 -8.64
C GLN A 174 -22.25 7.96 -8.98
N PHE A 175 -21.06 8.03 -8.39
CA PHE A 175 -19.99 7.06 -8.61
C PHE A 175 -20.16 5.78 -7.78
N LEU A 176 -20.74 5.87 -6.59
CA LEU A 176 -20.81 4.76 -5.63
C LEU A 176 -21.41 3.46 -6.21
N PRO A 177 -22.52 3.48 -6.98
CA PRO A 177 -23.06 2.27 -7.60
C PRO A 177 -22.06 1.60 -8.56
N ARG A 178 -21.36 2.39 -9.36
CA ARG A 178 -20.33 1.90 -10.30
C ARG A 178 -19.14 1.31 -9.56
N TRP A 179 -18.69 1.95 -8.49
CA TRP A 179 -17.60 1.43 -7.64
C TRP A 179 -17.92 0.06 -7.04
N GLU A 180 -19.14 -0.15 -6.57
CA GLU A 180 -19.57 -1.45 -6.06
C GLU A 180 -19.70 -2.50 -7.17
N GLU A 181 -20.17 -2.13 -8.36
CA GLU A 181 -20.15 -3.01 -9.53
C GLU A 181 -18.73 -3.48 -9.88
N LEU A 182 -17.77 -2.55 -9.95
CA LEU A 182 -16.36 -2.86 -10.22
C LEU A 182 -15.76 -3.79 -9.15
N LYS A 183 -16.12 -3.62 -7.87
CA LYS A 183 -15.73 -4.56 -6.81
C LYS A 183 -16.32 -5.95 -7.02
N ARG A 184 -17.58 -6.05 -7.46
CA ARG A 184 -18.25 -7.32 -7.72
C ARG A 184 -17.64 -8.03 -8.93
N GLU A 185 -17.28 -7.30 -9.98
CA GLU A 185 -16.54 -7.81 -11.13
C GLU A 185 -15.18 -8.39 -10.73
N GLU A 186 -14.43 -7.73 -9.83
CA GLU A 186 -13.16 -8.23 -9.28
C GLU A 186 -13.32 -9.48 -8.41
N GLN A 187 -14.51 -9.73 -7.88
CA GLN A 187 -14.84 -10.90 -7.08
C GLN A 187 -15.40 -12.06 -7.92
N GLN A 188 -15.58 -11.90 -9.25
CA GLN A 188 -16.05 -13.00 -10.10
C GLN A 188 -15.10 -14.20 -10.00
N GLY A 189 -15.57 -15.27 -9.36
CA GLY A 189 -14.80 -16.44 -8.93
C GLY A 189 -14.88 -16.75 -7.42
N ARG A 190 -15.41 -15.81 -6.62
CA ARG A 190 -15.74 -15.98 -5.20
C ARG A 190 -17.28 -15.99 -5.07
N ASN A 191 -17.85 -17.10 -4.59
CA ASN A 191 -19.30 -17.26 -4.48
C ASN A 191 -19.84 -16.53 -3.24
N GLY A 192 -20.89 -15.72 -3.39
CA GLY A 192 -21.71 -15.17 -2.28
C GLY A 192 -21.51 -13.68 -1.97
N GLU A 193 -22.57 -13.00 -1.54
CA GLU A 193 -22.56 -11.57 -1.16
C GLU A 193 -21.67 -11.31 0.07
N LEU A 194 -21.57 -12.29 0.96
CA LEU A 194 -20.72 -12.25 2.15
C LEU A 194 -19.31 -12.78 1.88
N SER A 195 -18.99 -13.18 0.64
CA SER A 195 -17.69 -13.74 0.28
C SER A 195 -16.56 -12.73 0.52
N GLY A 196 -15.46 -13.20 1.13
CA GLY A 196 -14.29 -12.37 1.43
C GLY A 196 -14.45 -11.46 2.65
N LEU A 197 -15.38 -11.77 3.57
CA LEU A 197 -15.26 -11.27 4.94
C LEU A 197 -13.98 -11.85 5.59
N PRO A 198 -13.05 -11.00 6.07
CA PRO A 198 -11.86 -11.51 6.74
C PRO A 198 -12.27 -12.26 8.00
N ARG A 199 -11.92 -13.55 8.08
CA ARG A 199 -12.26 -14.42 9.23
C ARG A 199 -11.58 -13.98 10.54
N SER A 200 -10.55 -13.13 10.44
CA SER A 200 -9.82 -12.54 11.55
C SER A 200 -10.49 -11.30 12.15
N LEU A 201 -11.56 -10.76 11.53
CA LEU A 201 -12.32 -9.70 12.17
C LEU A 201 -12.95 -10.20 13.47
N SER A 202 -13.01 -9.32 14.47
CA SER A 202 -13.87 -9.56 15.64
C SER A 202 -15.30 -9.80 15.16
N SER A 203 -16.06 -10.57 15.93
CA SER A 203 -17.39 -11.00 15.48
C SER A 203 -18.34 -9.82 15.31
N LEU A 204 -18.18 -8.75 16.10
CA LEU A 204 -18.93 -7.50 15.93
C LEU A 204 -18.56 -6.77 14.63
N ALA A 205 -17.27 -6.63 14.32
CA ALA A 205 -16.84 -6.00 13.06
C ALA A 205 -17.23 -6.84 11.84
N MET A 206 -17.21 -8.17 11.97
CA MET A 206 -17.69 -9.09 10.95
C MET A 206 -19.21 -8.95 10.76
N ALA A 207 -19.98 -8.89 11.85
CA ALA A 207 -21.44 -8.71 11.84
C ALA A 207 -21.82 -7.39 11.18
N GLU A 208 -21.21 -6.28 11.62
CA GLU A 208 -21.45 -4.96 11.05
C GLU A 208 -21.18 -4.95 9.54
N LYS A 209 -20.08 -5.56 9.10
CA LYS A 209 -19.72 -5.64 7.69
C LYS A 209 -20.66 -6.54 6.90
N ALA A 210 -21.15 -7.62 7.50
CA ALA A 210 -22.15 -8.51 6.90
C ALA A 210 -23.50 -7.79 6.73
N ILE A 211 -24.01 -7.15 7.79
CA ILE A 211 -25.25 -6.36 7.78
C ILE A 211 -25.16 -5.25 6.71
N ARG A 212 -24.05 -4.50 6.68
CA ARG A 212 -23.83 -3.47 5.64
C ARG A 212 -23.81 -4.03 4.22
N ARG A 213 -23.42 -5.29 4.00
CA ARG A 213 -23.49 -5.94 2.67
C ARG A 213 -24.90 -6.39 2.33
N LEU A 214 -25.60 -6.99 3.30
CA LEU A 214 -26.99 -7.44 3.16
C LEU A 214 -27.93 -6.26 2.87
N HIS A 215 -27.85 -5.18 3.65
CA HIS A 215 -28.62 -3.96 3.40
C HIS A 215 -28.32 -3.38 2.00
N ARG A 216 -27.05 -3.36 1.58
CA ARG A 216 -26.66 -2.90 0.23
C ARG A 216 -27.22 -3.77 -0.89
N SER A 217 -27.49 -5.04 -0.61
CA SER A 217 -28.11 -5.98 -1.55
C SER A 217 -29.64 -5.95 -1.52
N GLY A 218 -30.23 -5.04 -0.76
CA GLY A 218 -31.68 -4.90 -0.62
C GLY A 218 -32.31 -5.93 0.32
N VAL A 219 -31.52 -6.60 1.15
CA VAL A 219 -32.04 -7.41 2.27
C VAL A 219 -32.28 -6.47 3.44
N ASP A 220 -33.53 -6.08 3.65
CA ASP A 220 -33.96 -5.36 4.85
C ASP A 220 -34.33 -6.40 5.92
N GLU A 221 -33.56 -6.47 7.01
CA GLU A 221 -33.95 -7.25 8.18
C GLU A 221 -34.93 -6.44 9.04
N ALA A 222 -36.12 -6.99 9.25
CA ALA A 222 -36.95 -6.59 10.38
C ALA A 222 -36.25 -7.05 11.66
N THR A 223 -35.68 -6.11 12.41
CA THR A 223 -35.04 -6.39 13.70
C THR A 223 -36.10 -6.90 14.69
N ASP A 224 -36.12 -8.21 14.92
CA ASP A 224 -36.90 -8.82 15.99
C ASP A 224 -36.18 -8.60 17.33
N GLU A 225 -36.79 -7.90 18.29
CA GLU A 225 -36.19 -7.62 19.62
C GLU A 225 -35.83 -8.90 20.42
N GLY A 226 -36.18 -10.09 19.92
CA GLY A 226 -35.77 -11.38 20.46
C GLY A 226 -34.25 -11.55 20.60
N TRP A 227 -33.45 -10.99 19.69
CA TRP A 227 -32.00 -11.18 19.72
C TRP A 227 -31.33 -10.51 20.94
N LEU A 228 -31.86 -9.38 21.42
CA LEU A 228 -31.34 -8.69 22.62
C LEU A 228 -31.49 -9.56 23.86
N ARG A 229 -32.64 -10.23 24.02
CA ARG A 229 -32.88 -11.14 25.14
C ARG A 229 -32.00 -12.38 25.09
N GLU A 230 -31.77 -12.91 23.90
CA GLU A 230 -30.88 -14.05 23.69
C GLU A 230 -29.42 -13.68 23.96
N PHE A 231 -29.01 -12.47 23.56
CA PHE A 231 -27.69 -11.89 23.83
C PHE A 231 -27.44 -11.70 25.33
N GLU A 232 -28.40 -11.10 26.06
CA GLU A 232 -28.34 -10.95 27.52
C GLU A 232 -28.25 -12.30 28.23
N THR A 233 -29.05 -13.28 27.79
CA THR A 233 -29.04 -14.64 28.34
C THR A 233 -27.68 -15.31 28.12
N ALA A 234 -27.11 -15.15 26.93
CA ALA A 234 -25.81 -15.72 26.57
C ALA A 234 -24.68 -15.15 27.46
N ILE A 235 -24.65 -13.83 27.68
CA ILE A 235 -23.70 -13.16 28.58
C ILE A 235 -23.84 -13.70 30.00
N GLN A 236 -25.07 -13.77 30.53
CA GLN A 236 -25.33 -14.26 31.89
C GLN A 236 -24.95 -15.73 32.08
N SER A 237 -25.04 -16.53 31.02
CA SER A 237 -24.65 -17.95 31.04
C SER A 237 -23.15 -18.20 30.85
N GLY A 238 -22.33 -17.16 30.65
CA GLY A 238 -20.89 -17.29 30.41
C GLY A 238 -20.55 -17.94 29.06
N ARG A 239 -21.46 -17.90 28.10
CA ARG A 239 -21.23 -18.38 26.74
C ARG A 239 -20.28 -17.43 25.99
N ASP A 240 -19.42 -18.00 25.15
CA ASP A 240 -18.55 -17.23 24.28
C ASP A 240 -19.34 -16.74 23.06
N LEU A 241 -20.09 -15.65 23.25
CA LEU A 241 -20.86 -15.04 22.16
C LEU A 241 -19.99 -14.64 20.99
N GLU A 242 -18.74 -14.24 21.24
CA GLU A 242 -17.87 -13.85 20.15
C GLU A 242 -17.65 -15.05 19.23
N ALA A 243 -17.31 -16.21 19.77
CA ALA A 243 -17.18 -17.43 19.00
C ALA A 243 -18.50 -17.86 18.33
N GLU A 244 -19.63 -17.81 19.04
CA GLU A 244 -20.95 -18.20 18.50
C GLU A 244 -21.39 -17.30 17.34
N VAL A 245 -21.35 -15.97 17.51
CA VAL A 245 -21.67 -15.00 16.46
C VAL A 245 -20.72 -15.16 15.27
N ARG A 246 -19.43 -15.44 15.52
CA ARG A 246 -18.47 -15.72 14.44
C ARG A 246 -18.89 -16.94 13.64
N GLN A 247 -19.26 -18.02 14.30
CA GLN A 247 -19.67 -19.27 13.63
C GLN A 247 -20.92 -19.06 12.79
N GLU A 248 -21.93 -18.38 13.33
CA GLU A 248 -23.16 -18.07 12.59
C GLU A 248 -22.87 -17.22 11.35
N ILE A 249 -22.06 -16.15 11.47
CA ILE A 249 -21.70 -15.32 10.31
C ILE A 249 -20.88 -16.12 9.28
N LEU A 250 -19.95 -16.96 9.72
CA LEU A 250 -19.16 -17.80 8.83
C LEU A 250 -19.98 -18.89 8.13
N ALA A 251 -21.10 -19.33 8.71
CA ALA A 251 -22.02 -20.26 8.07
C ALA A 251 -22.81 -19.61 6.92
N LEU A 252 -22.93 -18.27 6.92
CA LEU A 252 -23.60 -17.49 5.87
C LEU A 252 -22.66 -17.09 4.71
N VAL A 253 -21.34 -17.26 4.87
CA VAL A 253 -20.28 -16.89 3.90
C VAL A 253 -19.92 -18.04 2.98
#